data_AF-A0A938SRH5-F1
#
_entry.id   AF-A0A938SRH5-F1
#
_cell.length_a   1.000
_cell.length_b   1.000
_cell.length_c   1.000
_cell.angle_alpha   90.00
_cell.angle_beta   90.00
_cell.angle_gamma   90.00
#
_symmetry.space_group_name_H-M   'P 1'
#
loop_
_entity.id
_entity.type
_entity.pdbx_description
1 polymer ?
#
loop_
_entity_poly.entity_id
_entity_poly.type
_entity_poly.pdbx_seq_one_letter_code
_entity_poly.pdbx_strand_id
1 'polypeptide(L)'
;MNLRDLARFLGGDRGAIERLAGTRHALWVGALFVLAASLARNHDGAWLPGEPWVLLHGLAISAFNATILFTLVFAAAALRRLARPGFWPGLLSFLGLFWLTAPMGWVYAIPYEHFMTPVDAVGANAWTLALVSLWRVLLITRVLSVLWGAGFVRCLFLVLLFADAVLIAAVAASPAPVVDFMGGMQHAPEEQALAAINFMVAFFAVLLSPVLLIGAIVAAVRLKGGWRVTPSAAAVSHGVVVAVTAAFAGFAALLALFQPAQHRRFEATRLLRDDPSAGMAYMSRFDRDAFPPVWDPPPRLAYRETEPPIPAIHAALNAGAATRPWVRTLFLDKSWRALGGAGNLGPRTTDPTSFADHHPREAATPEMIEIVRFHAEHDDRLSPEAREALHTWLAAPPAPKGPAAGQPGG
;
A
#
# COMPACT_ATOMS: atom_id res chain seq x y z
N MET A 1 -3.45 -27.22 21.97
CA MET A 1 -2.85 -26.67 20.74
C MET A 1 -1.34 -26.80 20.82
N ASN A 2 -0.76 -27.65 19.97
CA ASN A 2 0.69 -27.82 19.87
C ASN A 2 1.28 -27.26 18.56
N LEU A 3 2.60 -27.13 18.47
CA LEU A 3 3.27 -26.59 17.27
C LEU A 3 3.03 -27.47 16.03
N ARG A 4 2.90 -28.79 16.22
CA ARG A 4 2.57 -29.74 15.14
C ARG A 4 1.17 -29.49 14.57
N ASP A 5 0.20 -29.11 15.41
CA ASP A 5 -1.15 -28.73 14.98
C ASP A 5 -1.08 -27.48 14.10
N LEU A 6 -0.26 -26.48 14.45
CA LEU A 6 -0.08 -25.28 13.63
C LEU A 6 0.55 -25.60 12.27
N ALA A 7 1.64 -26.38 12.24
CA ALA A 7 2.28 -26.76 10.98
C ALA A 7 1.33 -27.58 10.07
N ARG A 8 0.60 -28.54 10.66
CA ARG A 8 -0.42 -29.34 9.95
C ARG A 8 -1.60 -28.49 9.47
N PHE A 9 -2.02 -27.51 10.27
CA PHE A 9 -3.06 -26.56 9.91
C PHE A 9 -2.65 -25.74 8.68
N LEU A 10 -1.42 -25.20 8.66
CA LEU A 10 -0.92 -24.47 7.49
C LEU A 10 -0.88 -25.35 6.24
N GLY A 11 -0.65 -26.66 6.38
CA GLY A 11 -0.77 -27.65 5.31
C GLY A 11 -2.19 -28.12 4.98
N GLY A 12 -3.24 -27.57 5.61
CA GLY A 12 -4.63 -27.93 5.32
C GLY A 12 -5.12 -29.26 5.91
N ASP A 13 -4.43 -29.80 6.92
CA ASP A 13 -4.84 -31.03 7.60
C ASP A 13 -6.21 -30.88 8.26
N ARG A 14 -7.11 -31.81 7.95
CA ARG A 14 -8.49 -31.77 8.45
C ARG A 14 -8.55 -31.84 9.98
N GLY A 15 -7.80 -32.77 10.58
CA GLY A 15 -7.84 -32.98 12.01
C GLY A 15 -7.30 -31.78 12.79
N ALA A 16 -6.22 -31.16 12.30
CA ALA A 16 -5.68 -29.93 12.88
C ALA A 16 -6.68 -28.78 12.82
N ILE A 17 -7.35 -28.58 11.68
CA ILE A 17 -8.40 -27.56 11.53
C ILE A 17 -9.52 -27.77 12.56
N GLU A 18 -10.07 -28.99 12.66
CA GLU A 18 -11.17 -29.31 13.60
C GLU A 18 -10.73 -29.08 15.07
N ARG A 19 -9.52 -29.52 15.45
CA ARG A 19 -8.97 -29.31 16.81
C ARG A 19 -8.76 -27.84 17.15
N LEU A 20 -8.19 -27.07 16.23
CA LEU A 20 -7.92 -25.65 16.42
C LEU A 20 -9.22 -24.84 16.46
N ALA A 21 -10.20 -25.18 15.62
CA ALA A 21 -11.51 -24.56 15.60
C ALA A 21 -12.24 -24.67 16.96
N GLY A 22 -12.08 -25.82 17.63
CA GLY A 22 -12.66 -26.07 18.95
C GLY A 22 -11.95 -25.35 20.09
N THR A 23 -10.74 -24.81 19.88
CA THR A 23 -9.89 -24.27 20.94
C THR A 23 -10.01 -22.75 21.05
N ARG A 24 -10.49 -22.23 22.19
CA ARG A 24 -10.64 -20.77 22.42
C ARG A 24 -9.33 -19.98 22.30
N HIS A 25 -8.21 -20.61 22.67
CA HIS A 25 -6.88 -19.99 22.58
C HIS A 25 -6.40 -19.74 21.15
N ALA A 26 -7.00 -20.38 20.14
CA ALA A 26 -6.67 -20.12 18.74
C ALA A 26 -6.94 -18.66 18.35
N LEU A 27 -7.94 -18.03 18.96
CA LEU A 27 -8.25 -16.62 18.74
C LEU A 27 -7.10 -15.71 19.22
N TRP A 28 -6.65 -15.87 20.47
CA TRP A 28 -5.58 -15.04 21.04
C TRP A 28 -4.24 -15.29 20.35
N VAL A 29 -3.88 -16.55 20.11
CA VAL A 29 -2.63 -16.86 19.40
C VAL A 29 -2.67 -16.38 17.95
N GLY A 30 -3.82 -16.52 17.28
CA GLY A 30 -4.04 -15.93 15.96
C GLY A 30 -3.84 -14.42 15.97
N ALA A 31 -4.45 -13.70 16.91
CA ALA A 31 -4.29 -12.25 17.03
C ALA A 31 -2.82 -11.85 17.20
N LEU A 32 -2.07 -12.58 18.04
CA LEU A 32 -0.63 -12.36 18.22
C LEU A 32 0.16 -12.59 16.92
N PHE A 33 -0.17 -13.62 16.14
CA PHE A 33 0.46 -13.81 14.84
C PHE A 33 0.11 -12.74 13.82
N VAL A 34 -1.12 -12.19 13.85
CA VAL A 34 -1.50 -11.06 13.00
C VAL A 34 -0.72 -9.81 13.40
N LEU A 35 -0.56 -9.53 14.69
CA LEU A 35 0.27 -8.43 15.17
C LEU A 35 1.74 -8.63 14.78
N ALA A 36 2.28 -9.84 14.90
CA ALA A 36 3.63 -10.17 14.45
C ALA A 36 3.79 -10.00 12.92
N ALA A 37 2.79 -10.40 12.12
CA ALA A 37 2.81 -10.17 10.68
C ALA A 37 2.65 -8.69 10.32
N SER A 38 1.87 -7.93 11.09
CA SER A 38 1.74 -6.47 10.94
C SER A 38 3.07 -5.77 11.27
N LEU A 39 3.78 -6.25 12.29
CA LEU A 39 5.12 -5.80 12.64
C LEU A 39 6.10 -6.10 11.50
N ALA A 40 6.09 -7.34 11.00
CA ALA A 40 6.88 -7.76 9.86
C ALA A 40 6.62 -6.90 8.62
N ARG A 41 5.38 -6.47 8.39
CA ARG A 41 5.02 -5.63 7.23
C ARG A 41 5.51 -4.19 7.32
N ASN A 42 5.64 -3.65 8.53
CA ASN A 42 5.80 -2.21 8.74
C ASN A 42 7.13 -1.87 9.41
N HIS A 43 8.02 -2.85 9.61
CA HIS A 43 9.28 -2.66 10.33
C HIS A 43 10.24 -1.67 9.63
N ASP A 44 10.17 -1.64 8.30
CA ASP A 44 10.90 -0.80 7.34
C ASP A 44 10.02 0.27 6.68
N GLY A 45 8.72 0.27 6.97
CA GLY A 45 7.72 1.14 6.33
C GLY A 45 7.17 2.25 7.23
N ALA A 46 7.26 2.12 8.55
CA ALA A 46 6.66 3.06 9.51
C ALA A 46 7.54 3.28 10.75
N TRP A 47 7.42 4.46 11.37
CA TRP A 47 8.01 4.71 12.68
C TRP A 47 7.03 4.28 13.76
N LEU A 48 7.08 3.00 14.16
CA LEU A 48 6.04 2.38 14.97
C LEU A 48 5.78 3.01 16.34
N PRO A 49 6.78 3.54 17.07
CA PRO A 49 6.51 4.26 18.32
C PRO A 49 5.68 5.53 18.12
N GLY A 50 5.87 6.23 17.00
CA GLY A 50 5.04 7.37 16.62
C GLY A 50 3.75 6.97 15.91
N GLU A 51 3.71 5.75 15.34
CA GLU A 51 2.64 5.26 14.48
C GLU A 51 1.94 3.95 14.95
N PRO A 52 1.51 3.82 16.22
CA PRO A 52 1.04 2.53 16.76
C PRO A 52 -0.24 2.00 16.11
N TRP A 53 -1.07 2.88 15.53
CA TRP A 53 -2.31 2.49 14.85
C TRP A 53 -2.04 1.65 13.60
N VAL A 54 -0.87 1.77 12.97
CA VAL A 54 -0.47 0.97 11.81
C VAL A 54 -0.48 -0.52 12.15
N LEU A 55 -0.05 -0.88 13.37
CA LEU A 55 -0.08 -2.26 13.85
C LEU A 55 -1.51 -2.78 14.01
N LEU A 56 -2.39 -1.94 14.58
CA LEU A 56 -3.80 -2.27 14.81
C LEU A 56 -4.62 -2.31 13.52
N HIS A 57 -4.24 -1.54 12.51
CA HIS A 57 -4.93 -1.48 11.23
C HIS A 57 -4.98 -2.87 10.57
N GLY A 58 -3.87 -3.60 10.53
CA GLY A 58 -3.83 -4.97 9.99
C GLY A 58 -4.77 -5.94 10.73
N LEU A 59 -4.85 -5.81 12.06
CA LEU A 59 -5.77 -6.60 12.89
C LEU A 59 -7.23 -6.25 12.58
N ALA A 60 -7.57 -4.96 12.51
CA ALA A 60 -8.92 -4.48 12.23
C ALA A 60 -9.41 -4.92 10.83
N ILE A 61 -8.60 -4.71 9.79
CA ILE A 61 -8.93 -5.11 8.42
C ILE A 61 -9.10 -6.62 8.30
N SER A 62 -8.23 -7.41 8.97
CA SER A 62 -8.36 -8.86 8.96
C SER A 62 -9.63 -9.36 9.66
N ALA A 63 -10.03 -8.73 10.77
CA ALA A 63 -11.28 -9.04 11.48
C ALA A 63 -12.51 -8.70 10.63
N PHE A 64 -12.48 -7.53 9.97
CA PHE A 64 -13.53 -7.10 9.04
C PHE A 64 -13.69 -8.11 7.88
N ASN A 65 -12.58 -8.46 7.22
CA ASN A 65 -12.57 -9.43 6.12
C ASN A 65 -13.08 -10.81 6.54
N ALA A 66 -12.63 -11.32 7.70
CA ALA A 66 -13.12 -12.59 8.23
C ALA A 66 -14.62 -12.54 8.54
N THR A 67 -15.12 -11.41 9.05
CA THR A 67 -16.54 -11.23 9.36
C THR A 67 -17.42 -11.24 8.12
N ILE A 68 -17.03 -10.53 7.05
CA ILE A 68 -17.76 -10.54 5.78
C ILE A 68 -17.79 -11.95 5.19
N LEU A 69 -16.63 -12.61 5.09
CA LEU A 69 -16.54 -13.95 4.51
C LEU A 69 -17.34 -14.97 5.33
N PHE A 70 -17.24 -14.94 6.66
CA PHE A 70 -18.03 -15.81 7.53
C PHE A 70 -19.53 -15.55 7.35
N THR A 71 -19.95 -14.29 7.30
CA THR A 71 -21.36 -13.90 7.12
C THR A 71 -21.90 -14.42 5.80
N LEU A 72 -21.14 -14.32 4.71
CA LEU A 72 -21.51 -14.85 3.40
C LEU A 72 -21.81 -16.36 3.47
N VAL A 73 -20.90 -17.14 4.05
CA VAL A 73 -21.06 -18.60 4.16
C VAL A 73 -22.16 -18.96 5.16
N PHE A 74 -22.26 -18.24 6.27
CA PHE A 74 -23.30 -18.44 7.30
C PHE A 74 -24.70 -18.16 6.74
N ALA A 75 -24.87 -17.10 5.96
CA ALA A 75 -26.12 -16.78 5.27
C ALA A 75 -26.48 -17.86 4.25
N ALA A 76 -25.52 -18.31 3.43
CA ALA A 76 -25.74 -19.42 2.51
C ALA A 76 -26.18 -20.71 3.25
N ALA A 77 -25.51 -21.06 4.36
CA ALA A 77 -25.89 -22.21 5.19
C ALA A 77 -27.28 -22.05 5.81
N ALA A 78 -27.64 -20.83 6.26
CA ALA A 78 -28.94 -20.52 6.83
C ALA A 78 -30.07 -20.67 5.81
N LEU A 79 -29.91 -20.15 4.59
CA LEU A 79 -30.86 -20.30 3.49
C LEU A 79 -31.08 -21.78 3.11
N ARG A 80 -30.05 -22.60 3.27
CA ARG A 80 -30.09 -24.05 3.05
C ARG A 80 -30.55 -24.87 4.26
N ARG A 81 -30.93 -24.21 5.37
CA ARG A 81 -31.36 -24.84 6.63
C ARG A 81 -30.37 -25.89 7.16
N LEU A 82 -29.07 -25.66 6.96
CA LEU A 82 -28.02 -26.56 7.46
C LEU A 82 -27.82 -26.37 8.97
N ALA A 83 -27.34 -27.41 9.65
CA ALA A 83 -26.93 -27.31 11.05
C ALA A 83 -25.82 -26.25 11.20
N ARG A 84 -26.03 -25.26 12.05
CA ARG A 84 -25.16 -24.09 12.22
C ARG A 84 -24.94 -23.79 13.71
N PRO A 85 -23.78 -23.25 14.10
CA PRO A 85 -23.59 -22.76 15.46
C PRO A 85 -24.36 -21.44 15.64
N GLY A 86 -24.38 -20.90 16.85
CA GLY A 86 -24.67 -19.48 17.03
C GLY A 86 -23.68 -18.63 16.22
N PHE A 87 -24.14 -17.49 15.68
CA PHE A 87 -23.31 -16.64 14.81
C PHE A 87 -21.99 -16.24 15.48
N TRP A 88 -22.04 -15.70 16.70
CA TRP A 88 -20.85 -15.22 17.41
C TRP A 88 -19.85 -16.34 17.76
N PRO A 89 -20.23 -17.48 18.38
CA PRO A 89 -19.30 -18.58 18.59
C PRO A 89 -18.68 -19.12 17.29
N GLY A 90 -19.46 -19.22 16.22
CA GLY A 90 -18.97 -19.64 14.91
C GLY A 90 -17.98 -18.64 14.30
N LEU A 91 -18.29 -17.34 14.37
CA LEU A 91 -17.45 -16.26 13.89
C LEU A 91 -16.12 -16.22 14.65
N LEU A 92 -16.13 -16.31 15.98
CA LEU A 92 -14.90 -16.29 16.78
C LEU A 92 -14.01 -17.52 16.53
N SER A 93 -14.62 -18.69 16.34
CA SER A 93 -13.91 -19.92 15.93
C SER A 93 -13.26 -19.75 14.56
N PHE A 94 -14.03 -19.25 13.58
CA PHE A 94 -13.51 -18.97 12.23
C PHE A 94 -12.43 -17.89 12.24
N LEU A 95 -12.63 -16.80 12.98
CA LEU A 95 -11.69 -15.68 13.09
C LEU A 95 -10.34 -16.14 13.66
N GLY A 96 -10.35 -17.00 14.68
CA GLY A 96 -9.12 -17.60 15.21
C GLY A 96 -8.36 -18.37 14.12
N LEU A 97 -9.04 -19.23 13.36
CA LEU A 97 -8.39 -19.94 12.24
C LEU A 97 -7.94 -19.00 11.12
N PHE A 98 -8.73 -17.97 10.81
CA PHE A 98 -8.39 -16.97 9.81
C PHE A 98 -7.10 -16.24 10.18
N TRP A 99 -6.93 -15.89 11.47
CA TRP A 99 -5.73 -15.26 11.99
C TRP A 99 -4.54 -16.21 12.13
N LEU A 100 -4.76 -17.50 12.39
CA LEU A 100 -3.68 -18.51 12.37
C LEU A 100 -3.03 -18.69 10.99
N THR A 101 -3.59 -18.10 9.92
CA THR A 101 -2.94 -18.03 8.60
C THR A 101 -1.88 -16.93 8.48
N ALA A 102 -1.82 -16.00 9.46
CA ALA A 102 -0.92 -14.84 9.44
C ALA A 102 0.59 -15.14 9.37
N PRO A 103 1.13 -16.26 9.91
CA PRO A 103 2.57 -16.55 9.81
C PRO A 103 3.09 -16.64 8.37
N MET A 104 2.23 -16.95 7.38
CA MET A 104 2.61 -16.91 5.96
C MET A 104 2.97 -15.49 5.50
N GLY A 105 2.47 -14.47 6.20
CA GLY A 105 2.80 -13.09 5.95
C GLY A 105 4.23 -12.71 6.33
N TRP A 106 4.95 -13.54 7.07
CA TRP A 106 6.37 -13.26 7.35
C TRP A 106 7.23 -13.37 6.10
N VAL A 107 6.81 -14.14 5.10
CA VAL A 107 7.55 -14.31 3.84
C VAL A 107 7.62 -13.01 3.03
N TYR A 108 6.61 -12.14 3.12
CA TYR A 108 6.64 -10.85 2.41
C TYR A 108 7.42 -9.76 3.18
N ALA A 109 7.91 -10.05 4.40
CA ALA A 109 8.72 -9.11 5.18
C ALA A 109 10.20 -9.09 4.75
N ILE A 110 10.53 -9.74 3.65
CA ILE A 110 11.87 -9.72 3.06
C ILE A 110 12.04 -8.36 2.37
N PRO A 111 13.03 -7.54 2.76
CA PRO A 111 13.21 -6.21 2.20
C PRO A 111 13.98 -6.30 0.88
N TYR A 112 13.29 -6.66 -0.20
CA TYR A 112 13.90 -6.89 -1.52
C TYR A 112 14.62 -5.66 -2.07
N GLU A 113 14.17 -4.46 -1.71
CA GLU A 113 14.78 -3.17 -2.06
C GLU A 113 16.22 -2.99 -1.55
N HIS A 114 16.67 -3.79 -0.59
CA HIS A 114 18.08 -3.80 -0.15
C HIS A 114 18.97 -4.73 -0.98
N PHE A 115 18.40 -5.64 -1.76
CA PHE A 115 19.14 -6.66 -2.49
C PHE A 115 18.99 -6.58 -4.02
N MET A 116 17.98 -5.85 -4.49
CA MET A 116 17.56 -5.83 -5.90
C MET A 116 17.40 -4.41 -6.41
N THR A 117 17.39 -4.25 -7.74
CA THR A 117 17.02 -2.97 -8.36
C THR A 117 15.56 -2.63 -8.03
N PRO A 118 15.13 -1.36 -8.07
CA PRO A 118 13.75 -0.99 -7.75
C PRO A 118 12.68 -1.76 -8.55
N VAL A 119 12.93 -1.97 -9.85
CA VAL A 119 12.00 -2.71 -10.74
C VAL A 119 11.94 -4.20 -10.35
N ASP A 120 13.10 -4.82 -10.10
CA ASP A 120 13.17 -6.22 -9.68
C ASP A 120 12.55 -6.43 -8.30
N ALA A 121 12.77 -5.49 -7.37
CA ALA A 121 12.19 -5.52 -6.03
C ALA A 121 10.65 -5.44 -6.08
N VAL A 122 10.09 -4.57 -6.93
CA VAL A 122 8.63 -4.50 -7.18
C VAL A 122 8.11 -5.84 -7.71
N GLY A 123 8.81 -6.44 -8.68
CA GLY A 123 8.45 -7.75 -9.24
C GLY A 123 8.51 -8.87 -8.20
N ALA A 124 9.57 -8.95 -7.42
CA ALA A 124 9.75 -9.95 -6.36
C ALA A 124 8.68 -9.82 -5.26
N ASN A 125 8.36 -8.58 -4.87
CA ASN A 125 7.28 -8.28 -3.95
C ASN A 125 5.92 -8.74 -4.48
N ALA A 126 5.61 -8.42 -5.74
CA ALA A 126 4.36 -8.81 -6.39
C ALA A 126 4.20 -10.34 -6.47
N TRP A 127 5.24 -11.07 -6.88
CA TRP A 127 5.22 -12.53 -6.93
C TRP A 127 5.09 -13.18 -5.55
N THR A 128 5.79 -12.65 -4.56
CA THR A 128 5.69 -13.13 -3.17
C THR A 128 4.27 -12.94 -2.64
N LEU A 129 3.69 -11.76 -2.88
CA LEU A 129 2.31 -11.46 -2.49
C LEU A 129 1.31 -12.38 -3.21
N ALA A 130 1.49 -12.62 -4.51
CA ALA A 130 0.65 -13.55 -5.28
C ALA A 130 0.71 -14.97 -4.72
N LEU A 131 1.90 -15.49 -4.41
CA LEU A 131 2.10 -16.82 -3.83
C LEU A 131 1.43 -16.95 -2.47
N VAL A 132 1.67 -15.99 -1.56
CA VAL A 132 1.06 -15.99 -0.22
C VAL A 132 -0.46 -15.86 -0.30
N SER A 133 -0.96 -15.05 -1.22
CA SER A 133 -2.41 -14.84 -1.41
C SER A 133 -3.09 -16.09 -1.95
N LEU A 134 -2.49 -16.76 -2.95
CA LEU A 134 -2.97 -18.04 -3.47
C LEU A 134 -3.01 -19.10 -2.36
N TRP A 135 -1.93 -19.23 -1.60
CA TRP A 135 -1.88 -20.15 -0.45
C TRP A 135 -3.01 -19.86 0.54
N ARG A 136 -3.20 -18.59 0.90
CA ARG A 136 -4.22 -18.17 1.87
C ARG A 136 -5.63 -18.48 1.38
N VAL A 137 -5.93 -18.22 0.10
CA VAL A 137 -7.23 -18.55 -0.51
C VAL A 137 -7.49 -20.05 -0.45
N LEU A 138 -6.50 -20.87 -0.83
CA LEU A 138 -6.63 -22.34 -0.78
C LEU A 138 -6.82 -22.84 0.65
N LEU A 139 -6.06 -22.30 1.61
CA LEU A 139 -6.16 -22.69 3.01
C LEU A 139 -7.50 -22.27 3.63
N ILE A 140 -7.97 -21.04 3.41
CA ILE A 140 -9.28 -20.59 3.93
C ILE A 140 -10.44 -21.36 3.28
N THR A 141 -10.31 -21.67 1.99
CA THR A 141 -11.25 -22.57 1.30
C THR A 141 -11.28 -23.94 1.98
N ARG A 142 -10.11 -24.50 2.29
CA ARG A 142 -9.99 -25.77 3.00
C ARG A 142 -10.59 -25.70 4.41
N VAL A 143 -10.33 -24.62 5.14
CA VAL A 143 -10.92 -24.36 6.46
C VAL A 143 -12.44 -24.39 6.38
N LEU A 144 -13.05 -23.59 5.50
CA LEU A 144 -14.50 -23.55 5.35
C LEU A 144 -15.10 -24.90 4.93
N SER A 145 -14.43 -25.61 4.02
CA SER A 145 -14.82 -26.96 3.60
C SER A 145 -14.84 -27.94 4.78
N VAL A 146 -13.85 -27.87 5.66
CA VAL A 146 -13.77 -28.72 6.86
C VAL A 146 -14.82 -28.32 7.90
N LEU A 147 -14.92 -27.03 8.24
CA LEU A 147 -15.84 -26.51 9.25
C LEU A 147 -17.30 -26.84 8.93
N TRP A 148 -17.70 -26.69 7.67
CA TRP A 148 -19.06 -26.94 7.22
C TRP A 148 -19.28 -28.36 6.65
N GLY A 149 -18.24 -29.17 6.55
CA GLY A 149 -18.33 -30.47 5.88
C GLY A 149 -18.75 -30.37 4.41
N ALA A 150 -18.47 -29.23 3.77
CA ALA A 150 -18.86 -28.92 2.40
C ALA A 150 -17.76 -29.31 1.40
N GLY A 151 -18.12 -29.44 0.12
CA GLY A 151 -17.16 -29.73 -0.94
C GLY A 151 -16.20 -28.55 -1.19
N PHE A 152 -14.91 -28.84 -1.36
CA PHE A 152 -13.85 -27.84 -1.53
C PHE A 152 -14.16 -26.83 -2.64
N VAL A 153 -14.54 -27.30 -3.83
CA VAL A 153 -14.84 -26.44 -4.99
C VAL A 153 -15.98 -25.45 -4.72
N ARG A 154 -16.99 -25.84 -3.93
CA ARG A 154 -18.10 -24.93 -3.58
C ARG A 154 -17.62 -23.82 -2.65
N CYS A 155 -16.84 -24.17 -1.64
CA CYS A 155 -16.20 -23.19 -0.78
C CYS A 155 -15.24 -22.28 -1.59
N LEU A 156 -14.56 -22.83 -2.59
CA LEU A 156 -13.60 -22.09 -3.42
C LEU A 156 -14.28 -20.93 -4.14
N PHE A 157 -15.42 -21.18 -4.80
CA PHE A 157 -16.16 -20.10 -5.48
C PHE A 157 -16.65 -19.00 -4.53
N LEU A 158 -17.10 -19.36 -3.32
CA LEU A 158 -17.50 -18.36 -2.32
C LEU A 158 -16.31 -17.52 -1.84
N VAL A 159 -15.17 -18.15 -1.60
CA VAL A 159 -13.94 -17.46 -1.17
C VAL A 159 -13.36 -16.61 -2.29
N LEU A 160 -13.34 -17.11 -3.53
CA LEU A 160 -12.86 -16.36 -4.70
C LEU A 160 -13.74 -15.14 -4.98
N LEU A 161 -15.06 -15.27 -4.94
CA LEU A 161 -15.96 -14.12 -5.09
C LEU A 161 -15.69 -13.06 -4.02
N PHE A 162 -15.52 -13.49 -2.76
CA PHE A 162 -15.17 -12.57 -1.68
C PHE A 162 -13.82 -11.89 -1.91
N ALA A 163 -12.79 -12.65 -2.29
CA ALA A 163 -11.46 -12.12 -2.57
C ALA A 163 -11.46 -11.13 -3.73
N ASP A 164 -12.20 -11.45 -4.80
CA ASP A 164 -12.40 -10.59 -5.98
C ASP A 164 -13.09 -9.28 -5.60
N ALA A 165 -14.17 -9.33 -4.80
CA ALA A 165 -14.85 -8.14 -4.32
C ALA A 165 -13.96 -7.24 -3.44
N VAL A 166 -13.16 -7.83 -2.54
CA VAL A 166 -12.18 -7.10 -1.72
C VAL A 166 -11.11 -6.47 -2.60
N LEU A 167 -10.65 -7.18 -3.62
CA LEU A 167 -9.64 -6.69 -4.55
C LEU A 167 -10.15 -5.50 -5.37
N ILE A 168 -11.36 -5.60 -5.95
CA ILE A 168 -12.00 -4.51 -6.69
C ILE A 168 -12.19 -3.30 -5.77
N ALA A 169 -12.66 -3.50 -4.55
CA ALA A 169 -12.82 -2.41 -3.58
C ALA A 169 -11.47 -1.76 -3.22
N ALA A 170 -10.41 -2.55 -3.03
CA ALA A 170 -9.08 -2.04 -2.74
C ALA A 170 -8.50 -1.23 -3.91
N VAL A 171 -8.67 -1.70 -5.15
CA VAL A 171 -8.26 -0.96 -6.36
C VAL A 171 -9.06 0.34 -6.50
N ALA A 172 -10.38 0.30 -6.29
CA ALA A 172 -11.24 1.48 -6.39
C ALA A 172 -10.98 2.53 -5.30
N ALA A 173 -10.59 2.09 -4.10
CA ALA A 173 -10.24 2.96 -2.99
C ALA A 173 -8.78 3.45 -3.04
N SER A 174 -7.92 2.76 -3.81
CA SER A 174 -6.54 3.19 -4.01
C SER A 174 -6.53 4.42 -4.91
N PRO A 175 -5.90 5.54 -4.50
CA PRO A 175 -5.66 6.68 -5.38
C PRO A 175 -4.57 6.30 -6.39
N ALA A 176 -4.88 5.38 -7.30
CA ALA A 176 -4.01 5.05 -8.42
C ALA A 176 -4.17 6.14 -9.49
N PRO A 177 -3.06 6.62 -10.10
CA PRO A 177 -3.12 7.51 -11.24
C PRO A 177 -3.62 6.74 -12.48
N VAL A 178 -4.94 6.52 -12.59
CA VAL A 178 -5.55 5.78 -13.72
C VAL A 178 -5.53 6.61 -15.02
N VAL A 179 -5.39 7.94 -14.93
CA VAL A 179 -5.53 8.87 -16.06
C VAL A 179 -4.25 9.01 -16.89
N ASP A 180 -3.14 8.48 -16.40
CA ASP A 180 -1.81 8.85 -16.90
C ASP A 180 -1.31 7.95 -18.05
N PHE A 181 -1.91 6.77 -18.22
CA PHE A 181 -1.51 5.81 -19.26
C PHE A 181 -1.85 6.28 -20.68
N MET A 182 -2.81 7.22 -20.84
CA MET A 182 -3.18 7.77 -22.15
C MET A 182 -2.40 9.04 -22.52
N GLY A 183 -1.61 9.61 -21.59
CA GLY A 183 -0.85 10.84 -21.80
C GLY A 183 0.56 10.66 -22.36
N GLY A 184 1.06 9.42 -22.48
CA GLY A 184 2.44 9.17 -22.92
C GLY A 184 3.51 9.57 -21.89
N MET A 185 3.13 9.65 -20.61
CA MET A 185 4.02 10.10 -19.55
C MET A 185 5.11 9.08 -19.21
N GLN A 186 6.35 9.56 -19.16
CA GLN A 186 7.47 8.79 -18.63
C GLN A 186 7.44 8.82 -17.10
N HIS A 187 6.69 7.90 -16.48
CA HIS A 187 6.84 7.64 -15.04
C HIS A 187 8.20 7.00 -14.74
N ALA A 188 8.62 7.03 -13.48
CA ALA A 188 9.74 6.21 -13.05
C ALA A 188 9.46 4.73 -13.40
N PRO A 189 10.46 3.94 -13.85
CA PRO A 189 10.22 2.55 -14.27
C PRO A 189 9.48 1.69 -13.24
N GLU A 190 9.72 1.93 -11.95
CA GLU A 190 9.00 1.31 -10.84
C GLU A 190 7.51 1.68 -10.76
N GLU A 191 7.16 2.94 -10.99
CA GLU A 191 5.78 3.42 -11.03
C GLU A 191 5.04 2.83 -12.23
N GLN A 192 5.70 2.74 -13.40
CA GLN A 192 5.13 2.06 -14.58
C GLN A 192 4.85 0.59 -14.29
N ALA A 193 5.79 -0.10 -13.64
CA ALA A 193 5.62 -1.50 -13.26
C ALA A 193 4.45 -1.68 -12.27
N LEU A 194 4.34 -0.82 -11.26
CA LEU A 194 3.24 -0.82 -10.30
C LEU A 194 1.89 -0.53 -10.97
N ALA A 195 1.83 0.47 -11.86
CA ALA A 195 0.63 0.82 -12.61
C ALA A 195 0.18 -0.33 -13.52
N ALA A 196 1.12 -0.97 -14.24
CA ALA A 196 0.83 -2.13 -15.08
C ALA A 196 0.29 -3.31 -14.26
N ILE A 197 0.90 -3.62 -13.11
CA ILE A 197 0.42 -4.65 -12.19
C ILE A 197 -1.00 -4.33 -11.71
N ASN A 198 -1.24 -3.10 -11.23
CA ASN A 198 -2.55 -2.68 -10.76
C ASN A 198 -3.62 -2.77 -11.86
N PHE A 199 -3.29 -2.32 -13.09
CA PHE A 199 -4.17 -2.40 -14.24
C PHE A 199 -4.51 -3.85 -14.59
N MET A 200 -3.51 -4.73 -14.72
CA MET A 200 -3.74 -6.15 -15.02
C MET A 200 -4.62 -6.81 -13.96
N VAL A 201 -4.31 -6.58 -12.69
CA VAL A 201 -5.06 -7.15 -11.56
C VAL A 201 -6.51 -6.66 -11.57
N ALA A 202 -6.75 -5.38 -11.79
CA ALA A 202 -8.09 -4.81 -11.91
C ALA A 202 -8.86 -5.37 -13.12
N PHE A 203 -8.20 -5.43 -14.28
CA PHE A 203 -8.77 -5.95 -15.51
C PHE A 203 -9.23 -7.40 -15.34
N PHE A 204 -8.35 -8.27 -14.81
CA PHE A 204 -8.70 -9.68 -14.59
C PHE A 204 -9.76 -9.86 -13.50
N ALA A 205 -9.74 -9.06 -12.43
CA ALA A 205 -10.77 -9.10 -11.40
C ALA A 205 -12.16 -8.80 -12.00
N VAL A 206 -12.29 -7.68 -12.72
CA VAL A 206 -13.55 -7.28 -13.37
C VAL A 206 -14.00 -8.34 -14.40
N LEU A 207 -13.07 -8.87 -15.20
CA LEU A 207 -13.39 -9.88 -16.22
C LEU A 207 -13.84 -11.21 -15.61
N LEU A 208 -13.23 -11.64 -14.51
CA LEU A 208 -13.57 -12.90 -13.83
C LEU A 208 -14.80 -12.78 -12.93
N SER A 209 -15.15 -11.58 -12.48
CA SER A 209 -16.22 -11.35 -11.51
C SER A 209 -17.57 -11.98 -11.89
N PRO A 210 -18.08 -11.88 -13.15
CA PRO A 210 -19.35 -12.52 -13.54
C PRO A 210 -19.30 -14.05 -13.41
N VAL A 211 -18.18 -14.67 -13.78
CA VAL A 211 -17.99 -16.12 -13.68
C VAL A 211 -17.95 -16.56 -12.22
N LEU A 212 -17.23 -15.81 -11.38
CA LEU A 212 -17.16 -16.07 -9.95
C LEU A 212 -18.51 -15.87 -9.26
N LEU A 213 -19.28 -14.86 -9.65
CA LEU A 213 -20.62 -14.58 -9.13
C LEU A 213 -21.58 -15.75 -9.43
N ILE A 214 -21.65 -16.19 -10.68
CA ILE A 214 -22.49 -17.34 -11.08
C ILE A 214 -22.04 -18.60 -10.33
N GLY A 215 -20.74 -18.87 -10.28
CA GLY A 215 -20.16 -20.01 -9.57
C GLY A 215 -20.49 -19.99 -8.07
N ALA A 216 -20.41 -18.82 -7.42
CA ALA A 216 -20.73 -18.63 -6.01
C ALA A 216 -22.23 -18.82 -5.72
N ILE A 217 -23.13 -18.30 -6.58
CA ILE A 217 -24.57 -18.52 -6.46
C ILE A 217 -24.88 -20.02 -6.54
N VAL A 218 -24.35 -20.71 -7.56
CA VAL A 218 -24.52 -22.17 -7.71
C VAL A 218 -23.94 -22.92 -6.50
N ALA A 219 -22.77 -22.51 -6.02
CA ALA A 219 -22.13 -23.11 -4.84
C ALA A 219 -22.96 -22.92 -3.57
N ALA A 220 -23.54 -21.74 -3.35
CA ALA A 220 -24.41 -21.42 -2.22
C ALA A 220 -25.70 -22.25 -2.26
N VAL A 221 -26.38 -22.33 -3.40
CA VAL A 221 -27.61 -23.12 -3.58
C VAL A 221 -27.33 -24.62 -3.42
N ARG A 222 -26.15 -25.09 -3.82
CA ARG A 222 -25.73 -26.50 -3.71
C ARG A 222 -24.90 -26.80 -2.46
N LEU A 223 -24.86 -25.91 -1.49
CA LEU A 223 -24.12 -26.14 -0.24
C LEU A 223 -24.77 -27.31 0.51
N LYS A 224 -23.94 -28.25 0.97
CA LYS A 224 -24.33 -29.44 1.74
C LYS A 224 -23.39 -29.58 2.93
N GLY A 225 -23.87 -30.22 3.99
CA GLY A 225 -23.11 -30.45 5.21
C GLY A 225 -23.75 -29.76 6.41
N GLY A 226 -22.93 -29.40 7.37
CA GLY A 226 -23.32 -28.77 8.63
C GLY A 226 -22.08 -28.49 9.45
N TRP A 227 -22.19 -27.59 10.40
CA TRP A 227 -21.09 -27.24 11.29
C TRP A 227 -20.58 -28.45 12.07
N ARG A 228 -19.28 -28.79 11.93
CA ARG A 228 -18.68 -30.02 12.49
C ARG A 228 -17.81 -29.81 13.72
N VAL A 229 -17.62 -28.57 14.16
CA VAL A 229 -16.68 -28.29 15.25
C VAL A 229 -17.29 -28.62 16.60
N THR A 230 -16.59 -29.44 17.36
CA THR A 230 -16.85 -29.66 18.78
C THR A 230 -15.93 -28.77 19.62
N PRO A 231 -16.45 -28.07 20.65
CA PRO A 231 -15.63 -27.32 21.57
C PRO A 231 -14.57 -28.23 22.23
N SER A 232 -13.35 -27.71 22.36
CA SER A 232 -12.21 -28.41 22.97
C SER A 232 -11.57 -27.54 24.04
N ALA A 233 -11.33 -28.13 25.21
CA ALA A 233 -10.65 -27.49 26.34
C ALA A 233 -9.11 -27.58 26.23
N ALA A 234 -8.57 -27.82 25.04
CA ALA A 234 -7.13 -28.00 24.87
C ALA A 234 -6.33 -26.74 25.28
N ALA A 235 -5.39 -26.92 26.22
CA ALA A 235 -4.45 -25.88 26.62
C ALA A 235 -3.45 -25.54 25.49
N VAL A 236 -2.83 -24.36 25.57
CA VAL A 236 -1.73 -23.96 24.69
C VAL A 236 -0.44 -24.65 25.16
N SER A 237 0.25 -25.35 24.25
CA SER A 237 1.54 -25.96 24.60
C SER A 237 2.63 -24.90 24.74
N HIS A 238 3.62 -25.16 25.59
CA HIS A 238 4.81 -24.32 25.73
C HIS A 238 5.50 -24.01 24.38
N GLY A 239 5.57 -24.98 23.47
CA GLY A 239 6.20 -24.78 22.16
C GLY A 239 5.52 -23.73 21.28
N VAL A 240 4.21 -23.53 21.42
CA VAL A 240 3.50 -22.45 20.72
C VAL A 240 3.83 -21.09 21.32
N VAL A 241 3.88 -21.01 22.66
CA VAL A 241 4.27 -19.77 23.36
C VAL A 241 5.67 -19.36 22.94
N VAL A 242 6.63 -20.30 22.97
CA VAL A 242 8.00 -20.08 22.51
C VAL A 242 8.04 -19.60 21.05
N ALA A 243 7.27 -20.20 20.15
CA ALA A 243 7.23 -19.79 18.74
C ALA A 243 6.70 -18.35 18.56
N VAL A 244 5.63 -17.98 19.28
CA VAL A 244 5.11 -16.61 19.26
C VAL A 244 6.13 -15.63 19.83
N THR A 245 6.70 -15.92 20.99
CA THR A 245 7.73 -15.07 21.62
C THR A 245 8.96 -14.92 20.73
N ALA A 246 9.43 -16.00 20.11
CA ALA A 246 10.56 -15.96 19.19
C ALA A 246 10.27 -15.10 17.94
N ALA A 247 9.06 -15.17 17.40
CA ALA A 247 8.65 -14.31 16.28
C ALA A 247 8.69 -12.83 16.67
N PHE A 248 8.11 -12.45 17.83
CA PHE A 248 8.17 -11.07 18.31
C PHE A 248 9.60 -10.61 18.62
N ALA A 249 10.43 -11.46 19.22
CA ALA A 249 11.84 -11.14 19.48
C ALA A 249 12.63 -10.93 18.18
N GLY A 250 12.41 -11.77 17.18
CA GLY A 250 13.03 -11.62 15.86
C GLY A 250 12.64 -10.32 15.17
N PHE A 251 11.34 -9.99 15.15
CA PHE A 251 10.88 -8.72 14.58
C PHE A 251 11.28 -7.50 15.42
N ALA A 252 11.40 -7.62 16.74
CA ALA A 252 11.93 -6.55 17.58
C ALA A 252 13.41 -6.26 17.26
N ALA A 253 14.21 -7.31 16.96
CA ALA A 253 15.58 -7.14 16.50
C ALA A 253 15.65 -6.46 15.12
N LEU A 254 14.79 -6.86 14.17
CA LEU A 254 14.68 -6.20 12.87
C LEU A 254 14.25 -4.74 13.02
N LEU A 255 13.28 -4.45 13.90
CA LEU A 255 12.91 -3.08 14.22
C LEU A 255 14.10 -2.28 14.72
N ALA A 256 14.86 -2.78 15.69
CA ALA A 256 16.02 -2.06 16.21
C ALA A 256 17.03 -1.69 15.09
N LEU A 257 17.14 -2.52 14.04
CA LEU A 257 18.01 -2.27 12.90
C LEU A 257 17.45 -1.19 11.95
N PHE A 258 16.17 -1.23 11.60
CA PHE A 258 15.59 -0.35 10.56
C PHE A 258 14.96 0.94 11.11
N GLN A 259 14.56 0.94 12.39
CA GLN A 259 13.84 2.05 13.01
C GLN A 259 14.60 3.39 13.07
N PRO A 260 15.95 3.46 13.18
CA PRO A 260 16.66 4.75 13.12
C PRO A 260 16.43 5.53 11.81
N ALA A 261 16.41 4.84 10.66
CA ALA A 261 16.12 5.48 9.37
C ALA A 261 14.65 5.92 9.30
N GLN A 262 13.73 5.10 9.82
CA GLN A 262 12.30 5.45 9.88
C GLN A 262 12.01 6.63 10.81
N HIS A 263 12.72 6.74 11.93
CA HIS A 263 12.60 7.89 12.83
C HIS A 263 13.02 9.18 12.13
N ARG A 264 14.18 9.17 11.45
CA ARG A 264 14.65 10.33 10.68
C ARG A 264 13.66 10.73 9.58
N ARG A 265 13.13 9.73 8.87
CA ARG A 265 12.07 9.93 7.88
C ARG A 265 10.85 10.61 8.49
N PHE A 266 10.34 10.05 9.59
CA PHE A 266 9.16 10.55 10.29
C PHE A 266 9.35 12.00 10.76
N GLU A 267 10.46 12.31 11.43
CA GLU A 267 10.75 13.67 11.88
C GLU A 267 10.92 14.64 10.72
N ALA A 268 11.64 14.25 9.66
CA ALA A 268 11.80 15.10 8.49
C ALA A 268 10.45 15.38 7.81
N THR A 269 9.60 14.37 7.64
CA THR A 269 8.25 14.53 7.07
C THR A 269 7.37 15.43 7.94
N ARG A 270 7.39 15.24 9.27
CA ARG A 270 6.64 16.09 10.21
C ARG A 270 7.11 17.53 10.13
N LEU A 271 8.43 17.76 10.25
CA LEU A 271 9.02 19.09 10.18
C LEU A 271 8.76 19.75 8.82
N LEU A 272 8.86 19.04 7.69
CA LEU A 272 8.57 19.61 6.38
C LEU A 272 7.13 20.11 6.25
N ARG A 273 6.16 19.42 6.88
CA ARG A 273 4.76 19.84 6.89
C ARG A 273 4.53 21.04 7.81
N ASP A 274 5.18 21.06 8.97
CA ASP A 274 5.03 22.12 9.98
C ASP A 274 5.80 23.40 9.60
N ASP A 275 7.07 23.26 9.24
CA ASP A 275 8.02 24.30 8.85
C ASP A 275 9.05 23.73 7.84
N PRO A 276 8.84 23.94 6.53
CA PRO A 276 9.74 23.46 5.49
C PRO A 276 11.23 23.80 5.70
N SER A 277 11.54 24.96 6.31
CA SER A 277 12.91 25.38 6.59
C SER A 277 13.55 24.48 7.64
N ALA A 278 12.82 24.22 8.74
CA ALA A 278 13.26 23.29 9.78
C ALA A 278 13.40 21.86 9.24
N GLY A 279 12.48 21.42 8.39
CA GLY A 279 12.53 20.10 7.73
C GLY A 279 13.78 19.93 6.87
N MET A 280 14.07 20.89 5.99
CA MET A 280 15.27 20.86 5.15
C MET A 280 16.57 20.96 5.96
N ALA A 281 16.58 21.79 7.01
CA ALA A 281 17.70 21.89 7.92
C ALA A 281 17.95 20.57 8.66
N TYR A 282 16.90 19.88 9.10
CA TYR A 282 16.99 18.55 9.71
C TYR A 282 17.53 17.53 8.72
N MET A 283 17.01 17.49 7.50
CA MET A 283 17.51 16.59 6.44
C MET A 283 18.99 16.83 6.13
N SER A 284 19.41 18.09 6.11
CA SER A 284 20.79 18.50 5.84
C SER A 284 21.80 18.13 6.95
N ARG A 285 21.33 17.58 8.09
CA ARG A 285 22.21 17.01 9.12
C ARG A 285 22.74 15.63 8.73
N PHE A 286 22.11 14.97 7.77
CA PHE A 286 22.41 13.59 7.41
C PHE A 286 22.72 13.44 5.91
N ASP A 287 23.43 12.36 5.59
CA ASP A 287 23.59 11.92 4.22
C ASP A 287 22.31 11.27 3.70
N ARG A 288 22.16 11.20 2.38
CA ARG A 288 20.93 10.68 1.73
C ARG A 288 20.65 9.22 2.12
N ASP A 289 21.70 8.42 2.30
CA ASP A 289 21.65 7.01 2.70
C ASP A 289 21.25 6.78 4.17
N ALA A 290 21.26 7.84 4.99
CA ALA A 290 20.71 7.78 6.35
C ALA A 290 19.18 7.65 6.37
N PHE A 291 18.52 7.92 5.25
CA PHE A 291 17.09 7.77 5.07
C PHE A 291 16.75 6.49 4.29
N PRO A 292 15.50 5.99 4.36
CA PRO A 292 15.11 4.80 3.60
C PRO A 292 15.33 5.01 2.09
N PRO A 293 15.85 4.01 1.34
CA PRO A 293 16.27 4.18 -0.06
C PRO A 293 15.19 4.73 -0.98
N VAL A 294 13.94 4.28 -0.78
CA VAL A 294 12.76 4.65 -1.59
C VAL A 294 11.99 5.84 -1.02
N TRP A 295 12.53 6.56 -0.03
CA TRP A 295 11.81 7.66 0.59
C TRP A 295 11.81 8.93 -0.28
N ASP A 296 10.61 9.31 -0.72
CA ASP A 296 10.33 10.62 -1.32
C ASP A 296 9.67 11.56 -0.29
N PRO A 297 10.36 12.63 0.18
CA PRO A 297 9.80 13.54 1.19
C PRO A 297 8.62 14.35 0.65
N PRO A 298 7.68 14.83 1.47
CA PRO A 298 6.57 15.68 1.01
C PRO A 298 7.08 17.02 0.42
N PRO A 299 6.37 17.63 -0.55
CA PRO A 299 5.12 17.16 -1.16
C PRO A 299 5.36 16.00 -2.13
N ARG A 300 4.42 15.05 -2.16
CA ARG A 300 4.44 13.87 -3.05
C ARG A 300 3.38 14.06 -4.14
N LEU A 301 3.74 14.83 -5.16
CA LEU A 301 2.84 15.29 -6.22
C LEU A 301 2.16 14.12 -6.97
N ALA A 302 2.89 13.04 -7.23
CA ALA A 302 2.36 11.82 -7.86
C ALA A 302 1.22 11.17 -7.05
N TYR A 303 1.21 11.38 -5.72
CA TYR A 303 0.21 10.84 -4.79
C TYR A 303 -0.83 11.88 -4.38
N ARG A 304 -0.88 13.03 -5.06
CA ARG A 304 -1.75 14.18 -4.73
C ARG A 304 -1.55 14.72 -3.31
N GLU A 305 -0.39 14.48 -2.70
CA GLU A 305 -0.01 15.12 -1.45
C GLU A 305 0.69 16.43 -1.78
N THR A 306 -0.07 17.53 -1.68
CA THR A 306 0.37 18.88 -2.03
C THR A 306 0.94 19.66 -0.84
N GLU A 307 0.94 19.08 0.36
CA GLU A 307 1.50 19.71 1.55
C GLU A 307 2.93 19.20 1.81
N PRO A 308 3.89 20.09 2.14
CA PRO A 308 3.77 21.55 2.11
C PRO A 308 3.67 22.09 0.67
N PRO A 309 3.01 23.26 0.46
CA PRO A 309 2.87 23.84 -0.87
C PRO A 309 4.23 24.25 -1.44
N ILE A 310 4.40 24.16 -2.76
CA ILE A 310 5.66 24.46 -3.45
C ILE A 310 6.21 25.87 -3.14
N PRO A 311 5.38 26.93 -3.05
CA PRO A 311 5.87 28.25 -2.62
C PRO A 311 6.54 28.26 -1.24
N ALA A 312 6.08 27.43 -0.30
CA ALA A 312 6.70 27.33 1.02
C ALA A 312 8.06 26.60 0.98
N ILE A 313 8.19 25.61 0.09
CA ILE A 313 9.48 24.96 -0.22
C ILE A 313 10.47 25.99 -0.81
N HIS A 314 10.01 26.85 -1.72
CA HIS A 314 10.84 27.90 -2.32
C HIS A 314 11.31 28.93 -1.30
N ALA A 315 10.40 29.41 -0.45
CA ALA A 315 10.74 30.32 0.63
C ALA A 315 11.82 29.71 1.56
N ALA A 316 11.70 28.42 1.90
CA ALA A 316 12.67 27.72 2.72
C ALA A 316 14.05 27.56 2.04
N LEU A 317 14.08 27.26 0.74
CA LEU A 317 15.33 27.18 -0.03
C LEU A 317 16.03 28.55 -0.15
N ASN A 318 15.26 29.63 -0.22
CA ASN A 318 15.77 31.01 -0.35
C ASN A 318 16.17 31.64 0.98
N ALA A 319 15.63 31.18 2.10
CA ALA A 319 15.96 31.68 3.44
C ALA A 319 17.44 31.46 3.84
N GLY A 320 18.26 30.84 2.99
CA GLY A 320 19.71 30.79 3.15
C GLY A 320 20.19 29.82 4.22
N ALA A 321 19.31 28.94 4.70
CA ALA A 321 19.74 27.82 5.52
C ALA A 321 20.75 26.98 4.72
N ALA A 322 21.89 26.64 5.33
CA ALA A 322 22.90 25.78 4.73
C ALA A 322 22.30 24.39 4.44
N THR A 323 21.72 24.25 3.25
CA THR A 323 21.12 23.00 2.77
C THR A 323 22.19 22.16 2.11
N ARG A 324 22.25 20.87 2.45
CA ARG A 324 23.16 19.96 1.73
C ARG A 324 22.77 19.89 0.26
N PRO A 325 23.73 19.74 -0.67
CA PRO A 325 23.44 19.71 -2.12
C PRO A 325 22.31 18.74 -2.49
N TRP A 326 22.30 17.52 -1.92
CA TRP A 326 21.28 16.52 -2.22
C TRP A 326 19.84 16.96 -1.85
N VAL A 327 19.68 17.71 -0.76
CA VAL A 327 18.36 18.22 -0.32
C VAL A 327 17.89 19.29 -1.30
N ARG A 328 18.78 20.22 -1.65
CA ARG A 328 18.50 21.29 -2.62
C ARG A 328 18.09 20.71 -3.97
N THR A 329 18.90 19.82 -4.53
CA THR A 329 18.62 19.14 -5.81
C THR A 329 17.25 18.45 -5.78
N LEU A 330 16.97 17.68 -4.73
CA LEU A 330 15.70 16.95 -4.59
C LEU A 330 14.48 17.86 -4.64
N PHE A 331 14.50 18.98 -3.91
CA PHE A 331 13.36 19.91 -3.88
C PHE A 331 13.25 20.75 -5.15
N LEU A 332 14.37 21.12 -5.78
CA LEU A 332 14.33 21.74 -7.10
C LEU A 332 13.70 20.80 -8.15
N ASP A 333 14.05 19.51 -8.12
CA ASP A 333 13.44 18.52 -9.02
C ASP A 333 11.94 18.32 -8.76
N LYS A 334 11.49 18.48 -7.51
CA LYS A 334 10.05 18.48 -7.18
C LYS A 334 9.35 19.72 -7.72
N SER A 335 9.97 20.89 -7.63
CA SER A 335 9.42 22.14 -8.16
C SER A 335 9.28 22.10 -9.68
N TRP A 336 10.27 21.57 -10.40
CA TRP A 336 10.14 21.33 -11.84
C TRP A 336 8.99 20.37 -12.17
N ARG A 337 8.83 19.29 -11.40
CA ARG A 337 7.70 18.36 -11.57
C ARG A 337 6.34 19.02 -11.32
N ALA A 338 6.26 20.02 -10.45
CA ALA A 338 5.02 20.77 -10.22
C ALA A 338 4.58 21.58 -11.46
N LEU A 339 5.53 22.08 -12.26
CA LEU A 339 5.25 22.85 -13.47
C LEU A 339 4.61 22.02 -14.59
N GLY A 340 4.91 20.72 -14.66
CA GLY A 340 4.35 19.84 -15.69
C GLY A 340 2.88 19.49 -15.50
N GLY A 341 2.25 20.05 -14.46
CA GLY A 341 1.04 19.49 -13.87
C GLY A 341 1.29 18.05 -13.41
N ALA A 342 0.25 17.37 -12.94
CA ALA A 342 0.32 15.92 -12.71
C ALA A 342 0.51 15.11 -14.03
N GLY A 343 0.82 15.77 -15.16
CA GLY A 343 0.33 15.33 -16.45
C GLY A 343 1.29 15.27 -17.64
N ASN A 344 2.51 15.85 -17.67
CA ASN A 344 3.32 15.77 -18.90
C ASN A 344 4.85 15.96 -18.85
N LEU A 345 5.48 16.35 -17.74
CA LEU A 345 6.94 16.57 -17.73
C LEU A 345 7.67 15.40 -17.07
N GLY A 346 8.22 14.51 -17.90
CA GLY A 346 9.03 13.39 -17.45
C GLY A 346 10.30 13.82 -16.70
N PRO A 347 10.83 12.99 -15.80
CA PRO A 347 11.87 13.34 -14.82
C PRO A 347 13.27 13.63 -15.40
N ARG A 348 13.45 13.71 -16.73
CA ARG A 348 14.78 13.84 -17.36
C ARG A 348 14.88 14.75 -18.59
N THR A 349 13.80 15.33 -19.11
CA THR A 349 13.85 16.02 -20.43
C THR A 349 13.34 17.45 -20.48
N THR A 350 12.99 18.07 -19.35
CA THR A 350 13.01 19.54 -19.34
C THR A 350 14.45 19.97 -19.19
N ASP A 351 15.20 19.86 -20.30
CA ASP A 351 16.15 20.92 -20.58
C ASP A 351 15.37 22.23 -20.35
N PRO A 352 15.75 23.05 -19.35
CA PRO A 352 15.01 24.25 -19.03
C PRO A 352 14.87 25.18 -20.25
N THR A 353 15.72 25.02 -21.27
CA THR A 353 15.56 25.69 -22.57
C THR A 353 14.31 25.25 -23.33
N SER A 354 13.90 23.98 -23.24
CA SER A 354 12.70 23.44 -23.91
C SER A 354 11.40 23.76 -23.17
N PHE A 355 11.48 24.20 -21.91
CA PHE A 355 10.31 24.60 -21.13
C PHE A 355 9.51 25.70 -21.85
N ALA A 356 10.21 26.71 -22.38
CA ALA A 356 9.59 27.82 -23.09
C ALA A 356 8.81 27.38 -24.34
N ASP A 357 9.30 26.34 -25.03
CA ASP A 357 8.66 25.79 -26.23
C ASP A 357 7.35 25.06 -25.92
N HIS A 358 7.28 24.38 -24.76
CA HIS A 358 6.14 23.55 -24.40
C HIS A 358 5.07 24.30 -23.58
N HIS A 359 5.46 25.40 -22.93
CA HIS A 359 4.59 26.16 -22.04
C HIS A 359 4.53 27.62 -22.47
N PRO A 360 3.66 27.99 -23.44
CA PRO A 360 3.53 29.38 -23.85
C PRO A 360 3.14 30.24 -22.64
N ARG A 361 3.80 31.40 -22.51
CA ARG A 361 3.64 32.33 -21.37
C ARG A 361 2.19 32.74 -21.10
N GLU A 362 1.39 32.72 -22.15
CA GLU A 362 -0.04 33.05 -22.20
C GLU A 362 -0.91 32.07 -21.40
N ALA A 363 -0.52 30.80 -21.35
CA ALA A 363 -1.22 29.75 -20.62
C ALA A 363 -0.73 29.59 -19.17
N ALA A 364 0.28 30.37 -18.76
CA ALA A 364 0.91 30.24 -17.46
C ALA A 364 0.01 30.75 -16.32
N THR A 365 -0.18 29.92 -15.31
CA THR A 365 -0.82 30.35 -14.05
C THR A 365 0.13 31.24 -13.23
N PRO A 366 -0.39 32.08 -12.31
CA PRO A 366 0.44 32.82 -11.35
C PRO A 366 1.48 31.94 -10.64
N GLU A 367 1.05 30.75 -10.19
CA GLU A 367 1.93 29.77 -9.55
C GLU A 367 3.05 29.27 -10.48
N MET A 368 2.73 28.98 -11.75
CA MET A 368 3.73 28.58 -12.75
C MET A 368 4.79 29.65 -12.95
N ILE A 369 4.38 30.92 -13.01
CA ILE A 369 5.28 32.07 -13.19
C ILE A 369 6.21 32.22 -11.98
N GLU A 370 5.69 32.04 -10.77
CA GLU A 370 6.49 32.10 -9.53
C GLU A 370 7.52 30.98 -9.49
N ILE A 371 7.14 29.76 -9.86
CA ILE A 371 8.07 28.63 -9.89
C ILE A 371 9.17 28.84 -10.95
N VAL A 372 8.82 29.30 -12.16
CA VAL A 372 9.81 29.58 -13.23
C VAL A 372 10.77 30.68 -12.81
N ARG A 373 10.25 31.77 -12.20
CA ARG A 373 11.08 32.85 -11.65
C ARG A 373 12.05 32.33 -10.60
N PHE A 374 11.55 31.52 -9.67
CA PHE A 374 12.37 30.92 -8.64
C PHE A 374 13.53 30.12 -9.24
N HIS A 375 13.28 29.28 -10.24
CA HIS A 375 14.34 28.50 -10.89
C HIS A 375 15.34 29.38 -11.65
N ALA A 376 14.88 30.37 -12.42
CA ALA A 376 15.77 31.27 -13.15
C ALA A 376 16.77 31.97 -12.20
N GLU A 377 16.29 32.39 -11.03
CA GLU A 377 17.08 33.14 -10.05
C GLU A 377 17.95 32.24 -9.16
N HIS A 378 17.47 31.04 -8.79
CA HIS A 378 18.07 30.25 -7.69
C HIS A 378 18.57 28.86 -8.10
N ASP A 379 18.22 28.31 -9.26
CA ASP A 379 18.70 26.99 -9.68
C ASP A 379 20.11 27.13 -10.29
N ASP A 380 21.11 26.74 -9.51
CA ASP A 380 22.54 26.79 -9.81
C ASP A 380 22.97 25.74 -10.84
N ARG A 381 22.08 24.78 -11.14
CA ARG A 381 22.30 23.73 -12.15
C ARG A 381 21.98 24.20 -13.56
N LEU A 382 21.31 25.36 -13.71
CA LEU A 382 20.98 25.93 -15.02
C LEU A 382 22.24 26.48 -15.71
N SER A 383 22.39 26.13 -16.99
CA SER A 383 23.35 26.81 -17.85
C SER A 383 22.98 28.29 -18.00
N PRO A 384 23.94 29.18 -18.35
CA PRO A 384 23.63 30.58 -18.62
C PRO A 384 22.55 30.76 -19.70
N GLU A 385 22.60 29.95 -20.77
CA GLU A 385 21.62 29.95 -21.86
C GLU A 385 20.22 29.56 -21.37
N ALA A 386 20.11 28.51 -20.55
CA ALA A 386 18.85 28.08 -19.94
C ALA A 386 18.27 29.18 -19.04
N ARG A 387 19.12 29.83 -18.23
CA ARG A 387 18.70 30.93 -17.35
C ARG A 387 18.20 32.12 -18.16
N GLU A 388 18.91 32.49 -19.23
CA GLU A 388 18.49 33.57 -20.13
C GLU A 388 17.14 33.24 -20.80
N ALA A 389 16.96 32.02 -21.31
CA ALA A 389 15.71 31.58 -21.91
C ALA A 389 14.52 31.70 -20.94
N LEU A 390 14.69 31.32 -19.67
CA LEU A 390 13.64 31.48 -18.65
C LEU A 390 13.35 32.96 -18.36
N HIS A 391 14.38 33.83 -18.30
CA HIS A 391 14.17 35.27 -18.13
C HIS A 391 13.44 35.90 -19.32
N THR A 392 13.78 35.51 -20.55
CA THR A 392 13.07 35.92 -21.76
C THR A 392 11.61 35.48 -21.72
N TRP A 393 11.36 34.23 -21.31
CA TRP A 393 10.02 33.71 -21.13
C TRP A 393 9.22 34.49 -20.08
N LEU A 394 9.84 34.84 -18.95
CA LEU A 394 9.21 35.65 -17.88
C LEU A 394 8.87 37.07 -18.32
N ALA A 395 9.71 37.67 -19.18
CA ALA A 395 9.55 39.02 -19.71
C ALA A 395 8.51 39.13 -20.84
N ALA A 396 8.14 38.01 -21.47
CA ALA A 396 7.11 38.01 -22.51
C ALA A 396 5.77 38.50 -21.94
N PRO A 397 5.07 39.42 -22.64
CA PRO A 397 3.80 39.94 -22.17
C PRO A 397 2.76 38.82 -22.07
N PRO A 398 1.84 38.85 -21.09
CA PRO A 398 0.70 37.95 -21.13
C PRO A 398 -0.10 38.26 -22.39
N ALA A 399 -0.53 37.23 -23.14
CA ALA A 399 -1.41 37.48 -24.28
C ALA A 399 -2.60 38.33 -23.88
N PRO A 400 -3.07 39.22 -24.77
CA PRO A 400 -4.38 39.83 -24.59
C PRO A 400 -5.39 38.70 -24.39
N LYS A 401 -6.18 38.76 -23.31
CA LYS A 401 -7.31 37.84 -23.11
C LYS A 401 -8.18 37.93 -24.35
N GLY A 402 -8.04 36.97 -25.26
CA GLY A 402 -8.95 36.84 -26.39
C GLY A 402 -10.38 36.80 -25.85
N PRO A 403 -11.36 37.37 -26.56
CA PRO A 403 -12.75 37.29 -26.14
C PRO A 403 -13.09 35.82 -25.83
N ALA A 404 -13.62 35.55 -24.63
CA ALA A 404 -13.91 34.20 -24.18
C ALA A 404 -14.70 33.46 -25.27
N ALA A 405 -14.05 32.55 -25.97
CA ALA A 405 -14.62 31.82 -27.08
C ALA A 405 -15.76 30.95 -26.54
N GLY A 406 -16.99 31.45 -26.64
CA GLY A 406 -18.17 30.74 -26.15
C GLY A 406 -19.12 31.52 -25.25
N GLN A 407 -19.12 32.86 -25.21
CA GLN A 407 -20.37 33.55 -24.90
C GLN A 407 -21.24 33.53 -26.17
N PRO A 408 -22.28 32.68 -26.27
CA PRO A 408 -23.22 32.76 -27.38
C PRO A 408 -23.86 34.15 -27.33
N GLY A 409 -23.72 34.90 -28.42
CA GLY A 409 -24.45 36.16 -28.60
C GLY A 409 -25.94 35.88 -28.48
N GLY A 410 -26.60 36.62 -27.60
CA GLY A 410 -28.05 36.57 -27.38
C GLY A 410 -28.86 37.09 -28.55
#